data_AF-A0A354X6R9-F1
#
_entry.id   AF-A0A354X6R9-F1
#
_cell.length_a   1.000
_cell.length_b   1.000
_cell.length_c   1.000
_cell.angle_alpha   90.00
_cell.angle_beta   90.00
_cell.angle_gamma   90.00
#
_symmetry.space_group_name_H-M   'P 1'
#
loop_
_entity.id
_entity.type
_entity.pdbx_description
1 polymer ?
#
loop_
_entity_poly.entity_id
_entity_poly.type
_entity_poly.pdbx_seq_one_letter_code
_entity_poly.pdbx_strand_id
1 'polypeptide(L)'
;GGINLEDVKAPECFEIEERLKSELSIPIMHDDQHGTAIISGAGLLNALELTNKKIEEVKIVINGAGAAAVSCTNLYISLGAKRENIVML
;
A
#
# COMPACT_ATOMS: atom_id res chain seq x y z
N GLY A 1 -23.58 -3.09 -4.87
CA GLY A 1 -22.48 -4.00 -5.28
C GLY A 1 -21.16 -3.34 -4.98
N GLY A 2 -20.06 -3.88 -5.47
CA GLY A 2 -18.73 -3.27 -5.41
C GLY A 2 -17.89 -3.71 -6.61
N ILE A 3 -16.82 -2.97 -6.90
CA ILE A 3 -15.89 -3.28 -8.00
C ILE A 3 -14.51 -3.61 -7.41
N ASN A 4 -13.95 -4.74 -7.83
CA ASN A 4 -12.55 -5.08 -7.62
C ASN A 4 -11.80 -4.88 -8.94
N LEU A 5 -10.90 -3.91 -8.97
CA LEU A 5 -9.94 -3.70 -10.06
C LEU A 5 -8.75 -4.64 -9.86
N GLU A 6 -8.29 -5.22 -10.95
CA GLU A 6 -7.23 -6.23 -10.99
C GLU A 6 -6.39 -6.03 -12.24
N ASP A 7 -5.07 -6.28 -12.16
CA ASP A 7 -4.17 -6.38 -13.31
C ASP A 7 -4.18 -5.16 -14.24
N VAL A 8 -4.39 -3.97 -13.69
CA VAL A 8 -4.28 -2.71 -14.41
C VAL A 8 -2.88 -2.14 -14.25
N LYS A 9 -2.18 -1.91 -15.36
CA LYS A 9 -0.82 -1.38 -15.35
C LYS A 9 -0.72 -0.02 -14.64
N ALA A 10 0.41 0.21 -13.98
CA ALA A 10 0.79 1.53 -13.50
C ALA A 10 1.47 2.35 -14.61
N PRO A 11 1.26 3.68 -14.68
CA PRO A 11 0.51 4.50 -13.72
C PRO A 11 -1.01 4.62 -13.99
N GLU A 12 -1.54 4.02 -15.06
CA GLU A 12 -2.93 4.22 -15.48
C GLU A 12 -3.96 3.71 -14.46
N CYS A 13 -3.63 2.68 -13.67
CA CYS A 13 -4.47 2.18 -12.58
C CYS A 13 -4.91 3.27 -11.59
N PHE A 14 -4.04 4.24 -11.28
CA PHE A 14 -4.34 5.31 -10.32
C PHE A 14 -5.45 6.24 -10.84
N GLU A 15 -5.36 6.65 -12.11
CA GLU A 15 -6.37 7.52 -12.73
C GLU A 15 -7.71 6.79 -12.85
N ILE A 16 -7.68 5.52 -13.28
CA ILE A 16 -8.89 4.70 -13.44
C ILE A 16 -9.60 4.54 -12.10
N GLU A 17 -8.88 4.23 -11.03
CA GLU A 17 -9.46 4.06 -9.71
C GLU A 17 -10.09 5.36 -9.18
N GLU A 18 -9.38 6.49 -9.28
CA GLU A 18 -9.88 7.80 -8.85
C GLU A 18 -11.15 8.21 -9.61
N ARG A 19 -11.16 8.00 -10.93
CA ARG A 19 -12.35 8.26 -11.74
C ARG A 19 -13.53 7.40 -11.33
N LEU A 20 -13.35 6.09 -11.19
CA LEU A 20 -14.43 5.18 -10.77
C LEU A 20 -14.95 5.53 -9.37
N LYS A 21 -14.08 5.90 -8.43
CA LYS A 21 -14.47 6.39 -7.10
C LYS A 21 -15.31 7.67 -7.16
N SER A 22 -15.02 8.57 -8.12
CA SER A 22 -15.75 9.83 -8.28
C SER A 22 -17.08 9.69 -9.05
N GLU A 23 -17.15 8.74 -9.98
CA GLU A 23 -18.29 8.57 -10.90
C GLU A 23 -19.34 7.59 -10.36
N LEU A 24 -18.96 6.69 -9.45
CA LEU A 24 -19.82 5.61 -8.95
C LEU A 24 -20.15 5.77 -7.46
N SER A 25 -21.37 5.37 -7.08
CA SER A 25 -21.83 5.37 -5.69
C SER A 25 -21.57 4.06 -4.93
N ILE A 26 -20.85 3.12 -5.56
CA ILE A 26 -20.51 1.81 -4.98
C ILE A 26 -19.02 1.76 -4.63
N PRO A 27 -18.61 0.95 -3.64
CA PRO A 27 -17.20 0.83 -3.27
C PRO A 27 -16.32 0.32 -4.42
N ILE A 28 -15.14 0.91 -4.54
CA ILE A 28 -14.07 0.53 -5.48
C ILE A 28 -12.85 0.11 -4.67
N MET A 29 -12.29 -1.05 -4.99
CA MET A 29 -11.03 -1.56 -4.47
C MET A 29 -10.14 -1.93 -5.65
N HIS A 30 -8.84 -1.73 -5.52
CA HIS A 30 -7.85 -2.27 -6.44
C HIS A 30 -6.96 -3.27 -5.70
N ASP A 31 -6.96 -4.54 -6.10
CA ASP A 31 -6.32 -5.60 -5.30
C ASP A 31 -4.79 -5.47 -5.28
N ASP A 32 -4.18 -5.25 -6.45
CA ASP A 32 -2.72 -5.04 -6.55
C ASP A 32 -2.21 -3.84 -5.71
N GLN A 33 -3.08 -2.87 -5.42
CA GLN A 33 -2.75 -1.73 -4.57
C GLN A 33 -3.11 -2.01 -3.12
N HIS A 34 -4.41 -2.10 -2.82
CA HIS A 34 -4.93 -2.13 -1.46
C HIS A 34 -4.77 -3.50 -0.82
N GLY A 35 -5.10 -4.58 -1.55
CA GLY A 35 -4.97 -5.96 -1.05
C GLY A 35 -3.54 -6.28 -0.70
N THR A 36 -2.62 -5.96 -1.62
CA THR A 36 -1.17 -6.10 -1.40
C THR A 36 -0.69 -5.28 -0.21
N ALA A 37 -1.11 -4.02 -0.07
CA ALA A 37 -0.74 -3.19 1.06
C ALA A 37 -1.22 -3.76 2.40
N ILE A 38 -2.49 -4.18 2.48
CA ILE A 38 -3.11 -4.71 3.70
C ILE A 38 -2.34 -5.94 4.20
N ILE A 39 -2.11 -6.93 3.34
CA ILE A 39 -1.45 -8.17 3.77
C ILE A 39 0.02 -7.94 4.10
N SER A 40 0.68 -7.05 3.34
CA SER A 40 2.07 -6.67 3.57
C SER A 40 2.24 -5.89 4.89
N GLY A 41 1.31 -4.99 5.21
CA GLY A 41 1.26 -4.26 6.47
C GLY A 41 1.04 -5.18 7.66
N ALA A 42 0.10 -6.14 7.56
CA ALA A 42 -0.10 -7.15 8.58
C ALA A 42 1.18 -8.00 8.82
N GLY A 43 1.86 -8.39 7.73
CA GLY A 43 3.14 -9.08 7.81
C GLY A 43 4.23 -8.27 8.52
N LEU A 44 4.34 -6.97 8.20
CA LEU A 44 5.28 -6.06 8.85
C LEU A 44 5.01 -5.95 10.36
N LEU A 45 3.75 -5.76 10.76
CA LEU A 45 3.39 -5.65 12.18
C LEU A 45 3.76 -6.93 12.96
N ASN A 46 3.45 -8.10 12.42
CA ASN A 46 3.82 -9.37 13.05
C ASN A 46 5.35 -9.53 13.14
N ALA A 47 6.10 -9.14 12.11
CA ALA A 47 7.56 -9.21 12.12
C ALA A 47 8.18 -8.27 13.17
N LEU A 48 7.60 -7.08 13.35
CA LEU A 48 8.02 -6.13 14.38
C LEU A 48 7.76 -6.67 15.79
N GLU A 49 6.59 -7.28 16.02
CA GLU A 49 6.24 -7.91 17.29
C GLU A 49 7.22 -9.05 17.63
N LEU A 50 7.44 -9.98 16.69
CA LEU A 50 8.36 -11.12 16.87
C LEU A 50 9.81 -10.70 17.10
N THR A 51 10.22 -9.55 16.59
CA THR A 51 11.60 -9.04 16.75
C THR A 51 11.72 -7.96 17.83
N ASN A 52 10.64 -7.66 18.54
CA ASN A 52 10.55 -6.62 19.56
C ASN A 52 11.10 -5.26 19.09
N LYS A 53 10.71 -4.85 17.88
CA LYS A 53 11.09 -3.58 17.26
C LYS A 53 9.90 -2.66 17.13
N LYS A 54 10.14 -1.36 17.26
CA LYS A 54 9.11 -0.34 17.02
C LYS A 54 9.12 0.12 15.57
N ILE A 55 7.95 0.32 14.99
CA ILE A 55 7.82 0.68 13.56
C ILE A 55 8.49 2.02 13.24
N GLU A 56 8.51 2.96 14.18
CA GLU A 56 9.13 4.27 14.01
C GLU A 56 10.67 4.24 14.07
N GLU A 57 11.26 3.13 14.50
CA GLU A 57 12.71 2.97 14.66
C GLU A 57 13.35 2.14 13.53
N VAL A 58 12.56 1.41 12.74
CA VAL A 58 13.07 0.57 11.65
C VAL A 58 13.33 1.37 10.38
N LYS A 59 14.34 0.94 9.61
CA LYS A 59 14.62 1.41 8.26
C LYS A 59 14.04 0.43 7.25
N ILE A 60 13.30 0.94 6.27
CA ILE A 60 12.59 0.13 5.28
C ILE A 60 13.13 0.49 3.90
N VAL A 61 13.56 -0.52 3.15
CA VAL A 61 13.94 -0.38 1.74
C VAL A 61 12.87 -1.05 0.89
N ILE A 62 12.34 -0.30 -0.07
CA ILE A 62 11.30 -0.76 -0.99
C ILE A 62 11.92 -0.78 -2.39
N ASN A 63 11.94 -1.96 -3.00
CA ASN A 63 12.52 -2.14 -4.33
C ASN A 63 11.39 -2.21 -5.36
N GLY A 64 11.34 -1.22 -6.25
CA GLY A 64 10.25 -0.98 -7.17
C GLY A 64 9.36 0.20 -6.74
N ALA A 65 8.81 0.89 -7.73
CA ALA A 65 7.97 2.09 -7.56
C ALA A 65 6.60 1.99 -8.26
N GLY A 66 6.08 0.76 -8.41
CA GLY A 66 4.76 0.49 -8.98
C GLY A 66 3.60 0.69 -8.00
N ALA A 67 2.38 0.37 -8.45
CA ALA A 67 1.14 0.59 -7.68
C ALA A 67 1.16 -0.09 -6.30
N ALA A 68 1.57 -1.35 -6.24
CA ALA A 68 1.74 -2.10 -4.99
C ALA A 68 2.76 -1.43 -4.04
N ALA A 69 3.92 -1.04 -4.56
CA ALA A 69 5.00 -0.46 -3.74
C ALA A 69 4.58 0.88 -3.13
N VAL A 70 3.93 1.75 -3.92
CA VAL A 70 3.42 3.04 -3.45
C VAL A 70 2.34 2.84 -2.39
N SER A 71 1.38 1.95 -2.63
CA SER A 71 0.29 1.66 -1.69
C SER A 71 0.81 1.06 -0.36
N CYS A 72 1.70 0.07 -0.43
CA CYS A 72 2.39 -0.49 0.75
C CYS A 72 3.10 0.60 1.56
N THR A 73 3.86 1.46 0.89
CA THR A 73 4.62 2.55 1.55
C THR A 73 3.68 3.49 2.30
N ASN A 74 2.60 3.91 1.65
CA ASN A 74 1.62 4.82 2.25
C ASN A 74 0.93 4.18 3.47
N LEU A 75 0.62 2.89 3.39
CA LEU A 75 0.04 2.18 4.53
C LEU A 75 1.05 2.03 5.67
N TYR A 76 2.31 1.69 5.39
CA TYR A 76 3.34 1.60 6.44
C TYR A 76 3.53 2.92 7.18
N ILE A 77 3.54 4.04 6.45
CA ILE A 77 3.59 5.37 7.05
C ILE A 77 2.36 5.61 7.94
N SER A 78 1.17 5.24 7.45
CA SER A 78 -0.08 5.36 8.23
C SER A 78 -0.10 4.47 9.49
N LEU A 79 0.63 3.36 9.47
CA LEU A 79 0.82 2.46 10.62
C LEU A 79 1.89 2.96 11.61
N GLY A 80 2.64 4.02 11.27
CA GLY A 80 3.63 4.66 12.16
C GLY A 80 5.07 4.64 11.65
N ALA A 81 5.36 4.04 10.50
CA ALA A 81 6.70 4.10 9.91
C ALA A 81 7.06 5.55 9.57
N LYS A 82 8.26 5.98 9.95
CA LYS A 82 8.74 7.34 9.66
C LYS A 82 9.21 7.44 8.20
N ARG A 83 8.71 8.44 7.47
CA ARG A 83 9.04 8.64 6.05
C ARG A 83 10.55 8.80 5.82
N GLU A 84 11.25 9.47 6.74
CA GLU A 84 12.71 9.63 6.70
C GLU A 84 13.50 8.31 6.84
N ASN A 85 12.85 7.25 7.32
CA ASN A 85 13.44 5.91 7.44
C ASN A 85 13.13 5.01 6.22
N ILE A 86 12.39 5.50 5.23
CA ILE A 86 11.99 4.74 4.05
C ILE A 86 12.79 5.21 2.84
N VAL A 87 13.38 4.28 2.11
CA VAL A 87 13.99 4.51 0.80
C VAL A 87 13.28 3.62 -0.22
N MET A 88 12.80 4.23 -1.32
CA MET A 88 12.24 3.53 -2.47
C MET A 88 13.20 3.67 -3.64
N LEU A 89 13.51 2.56 -4.31
CA LEU A 89 14.42 2.46 -5.44
C LEU A 89 13.68 2.00 -6.70
#